data_AF-A0A2M8L5Q6-F1
#
_entry.id   AF-A0A2M8L5Q6-F1
#
_cell.length_a   1.000
_cell.length_b   1.000
_cell.length_c   1.000
_cell.angle_alpha   90.00
_cell.angle_beta   90.00
_cell.angle_gamma   90.00
#
_symmetry.space_group_name_H-M   'P 1'
#
loop_
_entity.id
_entity.type
_entity.pdbx_description
1 polymer ?
#
loop_
_entity_poly.entity_id
_entity_poly.type
_entity_poly.pdbx_seq_one_letter_code
_entity_poly.pdbx_strand_id
1 'polypeptide(L)'
;MAEKPDLSIIILNYNTRDLLRDCLRSVLKSKKNSFAYEIIVVDNASVDGSVEMIKREFPQVKIIQSKENLGFAGGNNLALKKAQGKYILFLNSDTQVKP
;
A
#
# COMPACT_ATOMS: atom_id res chain seq x y z
N MET A 1 -2.11 -15.59 18.44
CA MET A 1 -2.25 -14.16 18.06
C MET A 1 -1.38 -13.94 16.84
N ALA A 2 -1.86 -13.26 15.80
CA ALA A 2 -1.00 -12.95 14.64
C ALA A 2 0.15 -12.07 15.11
N GLU A 3 1.38 -12.39 14.68
CA GLU A 3 2.56 -11.60 14.99
C GLU A 3 2.41 -10.18 14.41
N LYS A 4 2.70 -9.17 15.22
CA LYS A 4 2.56 -7.76 14.84
C LYS A 4 3.70 -7.42 13.87
N PRO A 5 3.44 -6.80 12.70
CA PRO A 5 4.49 -6.50 11.73
C PRO A 5 5.52 -5.52 12.31
N ASP A 6 6.77 -5.59 11.85
CA ASP A 6 7.80 -4.61 12.16
C ASP A 6 7.58 -3.31 11.36
N LEU A 7 7.13 -3.44 10.11
CA LEU A 7 6.99 -2.33 9.17
C LEU A 7 5.57 -2.29 8.56
N SER A 8 4.93 -1.12 8.58
CA SER A 8 3.76 -0.84 7.74
C SER A 8 4.18 0.02 6.55
N ILE A 9 3.99 -0.52 5.35
CA ILE A 9 4.21 0.20 4.10
C ILE A 9 2.88 0.81 3.66
N ILE A 10 2.80 2.13 3.67
CA ILE A 10 1.61 2.89 3.29
C ILE A 10 1.83 3.44 1.89
N ILE A 11 0.91 3.10 0.99
CA ILE A 11 0.92 3.57 -0.40
C ILE A 11 -0.38 4.31 -0.68
N LEU A 12 -0.28 5.57 -1.06
CA LEU A 12 -1.42 6.32 -1.58
C LEU A 12 -1.52 6.13 -3.09
N ASN A 13 -2.71 5.77 -3.57
CA ASN A 13 -3.02 5.56 -4.97
C ASN A 13 -4.13 6.51 -5.43
N TYR A 14 -3.92 7.15 -6.57
CA TYR A 14 -4.96 7.91 -7.27
C TYR A 14 -4.72 7.84 -8.78
N ASN A 15 -5.51 7.02 -9.47
CA ASN A 15 -5.44 6.84 -10.93
C ASN A 15 -4.03 6.41 -11.45
N THR A 16 -3.32 5.55 -10.71
CA THR A 16 -1.99 5.05 -11.07
C THR A 16 -1.90 3.52 -11.13
N ARG A 17 -2.98 2.82 -11.55
CA ARG A 17 -3.09 1.35 -11.56
C ARG A 17 -1.84 0.59 -12.00
N ASP A 18 -1.27 0.93 -13.15
CA ASP A 18 -0.12 0.17 -13.69
C ASP A 18 1.17 0.42 -12.90
N LEU A 19 1.41 1.67 -12.52
CA LEU A 19 2.53 2.06 -11.67
C LEU A 19 2.41 1.40 -10.29
N LEU A 20 1.22 1.44 -9.68
CA LEU A 20 0.94 0.79 -8.40
C LEU A 20 1.20 -0.71 -8.49
N ARG A 21 0.78 -1.35 -9.58
CA ARG A 21 1.01 -2.79 -9.80
C ARG A 21 2.49 -3.12 -9.80
N ASP A 22 3.30 -2.32 -10.48
CA ASP A 22 4.76 -2.49 -10.53
C ASP A 22 5.42 -2.17 -9.18
N CYS A 23 4.94 -1.15 -8.48
CA CYS A 23 5.35 -0.82 -7.11
C CYS A 23 5.11 -2.00 -6.16
N LEU A 24 3.88 -2.54 -6.11
CA LEU A 24 3.53 -3.69 -5.28
C LEU A 24 4.35 -4.93 -5.63
N ARG A 25 4.57 -5.21 -6.92
CA ARG A 25 5.46 -6.29 -7.36
C ARG A 25 6.88 -6.09 -6.86
N SER A 26 7.41 -4.87 -6.93
CA SER A 26 8.77 -4.58 -6.47
C SER A 26 8.93 -4.79 -4.96
N VAL A 27 7.97 -4.33 -4.15
CA VAL A 27 7.95 -4.51 -2.69
C VAL A 27 7.86 -5.99 -2.30
N LEU A 28 7.04 -6.77 -3.02
CA LEU A 28 6.92 -8.21 -2.75
C LEU A 28 8.19 -8.98 -3.16
N LYS A 29 8.88 -8.53 -4.22
CA LYS A 29 10.16 -9.11 -4.66
C LYS A 29 11.34 -8.74 -3.76
N SER A 30 11.30 -7.59 -3.08
CA SER A 30 12.38 -7.14 -2.19
C SER A 30 12.41 -7.89 -0.85
N LYS A 31 11.53 -8.88 -0.63
CA LYS A 31 11.38 -9.58 0.63
C LYS A 31 12.67 -10.32 1.01
N LYS A 32 13.38 -9.75 2.00
CA LYS A 32 14.40 -10.45 2.79
C LYS A 32 13.71 -11.02 4.02
N ASN A 33 13.98 -12.29 4.36
CA ASN A 33 13.33 -13.01 5.47
C ASN A 33 13.72 -12.50 6.87
N SER A 34 14.08 -11.22 7.01
CA SER A 34 14.66 -10.64 8.21
C SER A 34 13.67 -9.83 9.05
N PHE A 35 12.46 -9.52 8.56
CA PHE A 35 11.43 -8.80 9.31
C PHE A 35 10.03 -9.04 8.74
N ALA A 36 9.00 -8.86 9.56
CA ALA A 36 7.61 -8.92 9.16
C ALA A 36 7.11 -7.55 8.69
N TYR A 37 6.30 -7.50 7.63
CA TYR A 37 5.70 -6.25 7.16
C TYR A 37 4.27 -6.46 6.64
N GLU A 38 3.51 -5.38 6.64
CA GLU A 38 2.21 -5.28 5.98
C GLU A 38 2.23 -4.18 4.92
N ILE A 39 1.35 -4.30 3.92
CA ILE A 39 1.15 -3.28 2.90
C ILE A 39 -0.28 -2.78 3.02
N ILE A 40 -0.44 -1.47 3.15
CA ILE A 40 -1.72 -0.76 3.20
C ILE A 40 -1.77 0.19 2.01
N VAL A 41 -2.67 -0.06 1.07
CA VAL A 41 -2.95 0.85 -0.04
C VAL A 41 -4.20 1.65 0.29
N VAL A 42 -4.12 2.97 0.20
CA VAL A 42 -5.28 3.85 0.19
C VAL A 42 -5.61 4.19 -1.25
N ASP A 43 -6.76 3.75 -1.73
CA ASP A 43 -7.31 4.21 -2.99
C ASP A 43 -8.10 5.51 -2.75
N ASN A 44 -7.67 6.59 -3.40
CA ASN A 44 -8.17 7.93 -3.14
C ASN A 44 -9.28 8.33 -4.12
N ALA A 45 -10.28 7.44 -4.28
CA ALA A 45 -11.36 7.53 -5.26
C ALA A 45 -10.88 7.42 -6.73
N SER A 46 -10.10 6.38 -7.04
CA SER A 46 -9.67 6.12 -8.42
C SER A 46 -10.80 5.52 -9.26
N VAL A 47 -10.71 5.72 -10.58
CA VAL A 47 -11.65 5.18 -11.58
C VAL A 47 -10.97 4.36 -12.68
N ASP A 48 -9.72 3.98 -12.46
CA ASP A 48 -8.84 3.30 -13.43
C ASP A 48 -8.79 1.76 -13.27
N GLY A 49 -9.57 1.23 -12.33
CA GLY A 49 -9.58 -0.19 -11.99
C GLY A 49 -8.44 -0.65 -11.07
N SER A 50 -7.75 0.28 -10.39
CA SER A 50 -6.72 -0.02 -9.40
C SER A 50 -7.24 -0.95 -8.29
N VAL A 51 -8.45 -0.71 -7.79
CA VAL A 51 -9.04 -1.49 -6.69
C VAL A 51 -9.28 -2.94 -7.09
N GLU A 52 -9.87 -3.17 -8.26
CA GLU A 52 -10.11 -4.51 -8.80
C GLU A 52 -8.79 -5.23 -9.07
N MET A 53 -7.79 -4.50 -9.58
CA MET A 53 -6.44 -5.02 -9.78
C MET A 53 -5.83 -5.49 -8.46
N ILE A 54 -5.89 -4.69 -7.38
CA ILE A 54 -5.33 -5.10 -6.09
C ILE A 54 -6.07 -6.31 -5.52
N LYS A 55 -7.41 -6.31 -5.53
CA LYS A 55 -8.22 -7.43 -5.03
C LYS A 55 -7.91 -8.75 -5.75
N ARG A 56 -7.63 -8.69 -7.05
CA ARG A 56 -7.34 -9.87 -7.89
C ARG A 56 -5.88 -10.32 -7.78
N GLU A 57 -4.93 -9.39 -7.89
CA GLU A 57 -3.50 -9.72 -8.05
C GLU A 57 -2.73 -9.71 -6.72
N PHE A 58 -3.23 -9.01 -5.70
CA PHE A 58 -2.54 -8.80 -4.42
C PHE A 58 -3.48 -8.99 -3.21
N PRO A 59 -4.10 -10.18 -3.02
CA PRO A 59 -5.04 -10.43 -1.93
C PRO A 59 -4.45 -10.26 -0.53
N GLN A 60 -3.13 -10.26 -0.40
CA GLN A 60 -2.41 -9.99 0.86
C GLN A 60 -2.30 -8.49 1.21
N VAL A 61 -2.61 -7.58 0.28
CA VAL A 61 -2.55 -6.13 0.49
C VAL A 61 -3.86 -5.65 1.13
N LYS A 62 -3.76 -4.87 2.21
CA LYS A 62 -4.92 -4.22 2.82
C LYS A 62 -5.30 -3.00 2.00
N ILE A 63 -6.54 -2.92 1.54
CA ILE A 63 -7.05 -1.78 0.76
C ILE A 63 -7.99 -0.95 1.62
N ILE A 64 -7.80 0.36 1.63
CA ILE A 64 -8.75 1.33 2.16
C ILE A 64 -9.24 2.18 0.99
N GLN A 65 -10.54 2.14 0.70
CA GLN A 65 -11.14 2.94 -0.35
C GLN A 65 -11.73 4.22 0.25
N SER A 66 -11.19 5.37 -0.14
CA SER A 66 -11.77 6.66 0.17
C SER A 66 -12.93 6.95 -0.79
N LYS A 67 -13.97 7.63 -0.29
CA LYS A 67 -15.12 8.06 -1.11
C LYS A 67 -14.77 9.24 -2.03
N GLU A 68 -13.73 9.99 -1.67
CA GLU A 68 -13.27 11.19 -2.39
C GLU A 68 -11.74 11.28 -2.32
N ASN A 69 -11.16 12.15 -3.15
CA ASN A 69 -9.73 12.43 -3.09
C ASN A 69 -9.40 13.34 -1.90
N LEU A 70 -8.83 12.75 -0.84
CA LEU A 70 -8.45 13.45 0.41
C LEU A 70 -7.11 14.21 0.32
N GLY A 71 -6.54 14.32 -0.87
CA GLY A 71 -5.17 14.79 -1.07
C GLY A 71 -4.11 13.86 -0.45
N PHE A 72 -2.85 14.25 -0.57
CA PHE A 72 -1.72 13.42 -0.16
C PHE A 72 -1.70 13.14 1.35
N ALA A 73 -1.79 14.17 2.17
CA ALA A 73 -1.73 14.03 3.62
C ALA A 73 -2.97 13.32 4.18
N GLY A 74 -4.16 13.64 3.67
CA GLY A 74 -5.42 13.05 4.15
C GLY A 74 -5.48 11.55 3.91
N GLY A 75 -5.10 11.10 2.71
CA GLY A 75 -5.03 9.69 2.37
C GLY A 75 -4.01 8.92 3.22
N ASN A 76 -2.78 9.44 3.35
CA ASN A 76 -1.76 8.83 4.20
C ASN A 76 -2.18 8.73 5.68
N ASN A 77 -2.82 9.79 6.21
CA ASN A 77 -3.33 9.80 7.59
C ASN A 77 -4.44 8.76 7.82
N LEU A 78 -5.23 8.43 6.79
CA LEU A 78 -6.27 7.40 6.89
C LEU A 78 -5.65 6.01 7.10
N ALA A 79 -4.60 5.67 6.34
CA ALA A 79 -3.87 4.42 6.52
C ALA A 79 -3.05 4.37 7.81
N LEU A 80 -2.46 5.50 8.22
CA LEU A 80 -1.64 5.56 9.43
C LEU A 80 -2.43 5.12 10.68
N LYS A 81 -3.72 5.44 10.75
CA LYS A 81 -4.62 5.01 11.84
C LYS A 81 -4.87 3.49 11.88
N LYS A 82 -4.58 2.78 10.80
CA LYS A 82 -4.77 1.32 10.66
C LYS A 82 -3.46 0.54 10.65
N ALA A 83 -2.33 1.23 10.52
CA ALA A 83 -0.99 0.65 10.55
C ALA A 83 -0.70 0.03 11.93
N GLN A 84 -0.10 -1.16 11.92
CA GLN A 84 0.26 -1.93 13.10
C GLN A 84 1.77 -2.07 13.27
N GLY A 85 2.55 -1.64 12.28
CA GLY A 85 4.00 -1.68 12.26
C GLY A 85 4.65 -0.82 13.34
N LYS A 86 5.79 -1.26 13.85
CA LYS A 86 6.66 -0.43 14.70
C LYS A 86 7.23 0.76 13.89
N TYR A 87 7.55 0.51 12.63
CA TYR A 87 8.03 1.49 11.67
C TYR A 87 6.98 1.75 10.59
N ILE A 88 6.98 2.98 10.07
CA ILE A 88 6.10 3.39 8.97
C ILE A 88 6.97 3.80 7.79
N LEU A 89 6.66 3.27 6.61
CA LEU A 89 7.21 3.70 5.34
C LEU A 89 6.08 4.25 4.48
N PHE A 90 6.09 5.55 4.22
CA PHE A 90 5.28 6.13 3.15
C PHE A 90 5.99 5.92 1.82
N LEU A 91 5.36 5.20 0.90
CA LEU A 91 5.92 4.85 -0.40
C LEU A 91 4.96 5.33 -1.50
N ASN A 92 5.49 6.04 -2.48
CA ASN A 92 4.67 6.49 -3.60
C ASN A 92 4.31 5.31 -4.52
N SER A 93 3.14 5.39 -5.14
CA SER A 93 2.63 4.33 -6.04
C SER A 93 3.45 4.18 -7.34
N ASP A 94 4.34 5.11 -7.66
CA ASP A 94 5.25 5.12 -8.81
C ASP A 94 6.69 4.72 -8.47
N THR A 95 6.94 4.27 -7.24
CA THR A 95 8.28 3.85 -6.79
C THR A 95 8.53 2.36 -7.05
N GLN A 96 9.78 2.01 -7.40
CA GLN A 96 10.23 0.61 -7.45
C GLN A 96 11.34 0.36 -6.43
N VAL A 97 11.14 -0.62 -5.55
CA VAL A 97 12.13 -1.06 -4.56
C VAL A 97 13.11 -2.05 -5.20
N LYS A 98 14.42 -1.79 -5.03
CA LYS A 98 15.50 -2.68 -5.49
C LYS A 98 15.92 -3.67 -4.38
N PRO A 99 16.46 -4.86 -4.73
CA PRO A 99 16.92 -5.87 -3.77
C PRO A 99 18.06 -5.42 -2.84
#